data_AF-A0A1H2QF83-F1
#
_entry.id   AF-A0A1H2QF83-F1
#
_cell.length_a   1.000
_cell.length_b   1.000
_cell.length_c   1.000
_cell.angle_alpha   90.00
_cell.angle_beta   90.00
_cell.angle_gamma   90.00
#
_symmetry.space_group_name_H-M   'P 1'
#
loop_
_entity.id
_entity.type
_entity.pdbx_description
1 polymer ?
#
loop_
_entity_poly.entity_id
_entity_poly.type
_entity_poly.pdbx_seq_one_letter_code
_entity_poly.pdbx_strand_id
1 'polypeptide(L)'
;MLKGAEHPLQRLDFRPVTAVPHSSTEAALRDAVDTALIDLLTAQHNPADRAHRELARAVGLLDQHPHIEIPADAANAVRTAADRLAEGSRDEARTALVAARSQLAAPGSRLNSRNTG
;
A
#
# COMPACT_ATOMS: atom_id res chain seq x y z
N MET A 1 -14.98 3.27 57.84
CA MET A 1 -13.71 3.13 57.09
C MET A 1 -13.99 2.24 55.89
N LEU A 2 -13.90 2.79 54.68
CA LEU A 2 -14.23 2.12 53.42
C LEU A 2 -13.09 1.17 53.01
N LYS A 3 -13.38 -0.13 52.83
CA LYS A 3 -12.47 -1.08 52.17
C LYS A 3 -12.75 -1.04 50.67
N GLY A 4 -11.75 -0.57 49.91
CA GLY A 4 -11.79 -0.45 48.46
C GLY A 4 -11.92 -1.80 47.77
N ALA A 5 -12.72 -1.82 46.71
CA ALA A 5 -12.87 -2.92 45.79
C ALA A 5 -11.62 -3.02 44.92
N GLU A 6 -10.94 -4.17 44.95
CA GLU A 6 -9.84 -4.47 44.06
C GLU A 6 -10.39 -5.17 42.82
N HIS A 7 -10.59 -4.41 41.75
CA HIS A 7 -10.81 -4.95 40.41
C HIS A 7 -9.51 -5.60 39.91
N PRO A 8 -9.50 -6.88 39.52
CA PRO A 8 -8.38 -7.42 38.77
C PRO A 8 -8.40 -6.81 37.36
N LEU A 9 -7.55 -5.81 37.13
CA LEU A 9 -7.25 -5.31 35.80
C LEU A 9 -6.66 -6.47 35.00
N GLN A 10 -7.45 -6.97 34.07
CA GLN A 10 -7.06 -7.93 33.05
C GLN A 10 -5.83 -7.38 32.34
N ARG A 11 -4.67 -8.00 32.57
CA ARG A 11 -3.45 -7.74 31.82
C ARG A 11 -3.72 -8.14 30.37
N LEU A 12 -4.10 -7.15 29.56
CA LEU A 12 -4.02 -7.27 28.10
C LEU A 12 -2.53 -7.45 27.78
N ASP A 13 -2.11 -8.71 27.56
CA ASP A 13 -0.86 -9.02 26.89
C ASP A 13 -0.96 -8.50 25.46
N PHE A 14 -0.63 -7.23 25.27
CA PHE A 14 -0.32 -6.67 23.96
C PHE A 14 0.95 -7.35 23.48
N ARG A 15 0.80 -8.50 22.83
CA ARG A 15 1.88 -9.02 21.99
C ARG A 15 2.13 -7.94 20.93
N PRO A 16 3.32 -7.33 20.86
CA PRO A 16 3.64 -6.49 19.73
C PRO A 16 3.48 -7.37 18.50
N VAL A 17 2.50 -7.03 17.66
CA VAL A 17 2.47 -7.53 16.30
C VAL A 17 3.81 -7.10 15.74
N THR A 18 4.71 -8.05 15.53
CA THR A 18 5.97 -7.82 14.86
C THR A 18 5.61 -7.36 13.46
N ALA A 19 5.49 -6.03 13.29
CA ALA A 19 5.43 -5.40 12.00
C ALA A 19 6.69 -5.86 11.29
N VAL A 20 6.53 -6.81 10.36
CA VAL A 20 7.67 -7.32 9.63
C VAL A 20 8.24 -6.11 8.90
N PRO A 21 9.54 -5.78 9.09
CA PRO A 21 10.11 -4.62 8.44
C PRO A 21 9.93 -4.81 6.94
N HIS A 22 9.07 -4.00 6.34
CA HIS A 22 9.01 -3.86 4.89
C HIS A 22 10.42 -3.51 4.43
N SER A 23 10.91 -4.17 3.39
CA SER A 23 12.13 -3.70 2.74
C SER A 23 11.96 -2.20 2.46
N SER A 24 13.02 -1.41 2.58
CA SER A 24 12.94 0.04 2.32
C SER A 24 12.31 0.34 0.95
N THR A 25 12.48 -0.57 -0.01
CA THR A 25 11.85 -0.55 -1.34
C THR A 25 10.34 -0.79 -1.31
N GLU A 26 9.84 -1.78 -0.56
CA GLU A 26 8.39 -2.04 -0.42
C GLU A 26 7.69 -0.88 0.27
N ALA A 27 8.30 -0.34 1.33
CA ALA A 27 7.79 0.86 2.00
C ALA A 27 7.76 2.07 1.03
N ALA A 28 8.82 2.27 0.24
CA ALA A 28 8.87 3.34 -0.76
C ALA A 28 7.83 3.18 -1.88
N LEU A 29 7.55 1.94 -2.30
CA LEU A 29 6.50 1.65 -3.28
C LEU A 29 5.12 2.02 -2.72
N ARG A 30 4.83 1.60 -1.49
CA ARG A 30 3.57 1.92 -0.81
C ARG A 30 3.38 3.41 -0.64
N ASP A 31 4.42 4.12 -0.20
CA ASP A 31 4.43 5.57 -0.05
C ASP A 31 4.14 6.31 -1.37
N ALA A 32 4.77 5.88 -2.47
CA ALA A 32 4.52 6.44 -3.80
C ALA A 32 3.08 6.20 -4.28
N VAL A 33 2.54 4.98 -4.07
CA VAL A 33 1.15 4.63 -4.41
C VAL A 33 0.14 5.43 -3.58
N ASP A 34 0.36 5.54 -2.27
CA ASP A 34 -0.50 6.31 -1.38
C ASP A 34 -0.48 7.80 -1.73
N THR A 35 0.70 8.36 -2.01
CA THR A 35 0.85 9.76 -2.42
C THR A 35 0.14 10.03 -3.75
N ALA A 36 0.33 9.17 -4.75
CA ALA A 36 -0.36 9.30 -6.03
C ALA A 36 -1.89 9.25 -5.88
N LEU A 37 -2.40 8.35 -5.03
CA LEU A 37 -3.83 8.25 -4.76
C LEU A 37 -4.37 9.49 -4.04
N ILE A 38 -3.66 9.99 -3.03
CA ILE A 38 -4.03 11.22 -2.32
C ILE A 38 -4.07 12.40 -3.29
N ASP A 39 -3.07 12.54 -4.16
CA ASP A 39 -3.04 13.61 -5.17
C ASP A 39 -4.23 13.51 -6.14
N LEU A 40 -4.55 12.30 -6.60
CA LEU A 40 -5.74 12.08 -7.43
C LEU A 40 -7.07 12.35 -6.70
N LEU A 41 -7.13 12.24 -5.37
CA LEU A 41 -8.34 12.48 -4.60
C LEU A 41 -8.51 13.94 -4.16
N THR A 42 -7.40 14.65 -3.91
CA THR A 42 -7.42 15.93 -3.18
C THR A 42 -7.15 17.14 -4.06
N ALA A 43 -6.41 17.01 -5.17
CA ALA A 43 -5.99 18.19 -5.93
C ALA A 43 -7.10 18.72 -6.86
N GLN A 44 -7.48 19.98 -6.60
CA GLN A 44 -8.44 20.77 -7.37
C GLN A 44 -7.81 21.45 -8.61
N HIS A 45 -6.48 21.56 -8.66
CA HIS A 45 -5.72 22.20 -9.75
C HIS A 45 -4.48 21.37 -10.10
N ASN A 46 -4.35 20.91 -11.35
CA ASN A 46 -3.28 20.02 -11.89
C ASN A 46 -2.91 18.75 -11.08
N PRO A 47 -3.90 17.91 -10.71
CA PRO A 47 -3.69 16.64 -9.98
C PRO A 47 -2.88 15.60 -10.77
N ALA A 48 -2.98 15.63 -12.10
CA ALA A 48 -2.42 14.59 -12.96
C ALA A 48 -0.89 14.59 -12.93
N ASP A 49 -0.23 15.75 -12.97
CA ASP A 49 1.23 15.82 -13.09
C ASP A 49 1.96 15.28 -11.86
N ARG A 50 1.44 15.56 -10.65
CA ARG A 50 2.06 15.09 -9.41
C ARG A 50 1.79 13.60 -9.19
N ALA A 51 0.54 13.17 -9.38
CA ALA A 51 0.19 11.76 -9.33
C ALA A 51 0.96 10.94 -10.38
N HIS A 52 1.18 11.49 -11.58
CA HIS A 52 1.95 10.86 -12.65
C HIS A 52 3.43 10.72 -12.28
N ARG A 53 4.05 11.73 -11.63
CA ARG A 53 5.43 11.61 -11.14
C ARG A 53 5.58 10.52 -10.09
N GLU A 54 4.67 10.45 -9.12
CA GLU A 54 4.73 9.41 -8.08
C GLU A 54 4.43 8.01 -8.64
N LEU A 55 3.50 7.89 -9.59
CA LEU A 55 3.27 6.63 -10.31
C LEU A 55 4.47 6.21 -11.15
N ALA A 56 5.12 7.13 -11.86
CA ALA A 56 6.36 6.84 -12.60
C ALA A 56 7.48 6.37 -11.66
N ARG A 57 7.58 6.97 -10.47
CA ARG A 57 8.51 6.52 -9.43
C ARG A 57 8.16 5.11 -8.94
N ALA A 58 6.89 4.82 -8.69
CA ALA A 58 6.42 3.50 -8.28
C ALA A 58 6.73 2.43 -9.33
N VAL A 59 6.46 2.70 -10.61
CA VAL A 59 6.81 1.80 -11.73
C VAL A 59 8.32 1.62 -11.82
N GLY A 60 9.11 2.70 -11.69
CA GLY A 60 10.57 2.61 -11.67
C GLY A 60 11.10 1.73 -10.54
N LEU A 61 10.48 1.75 -9.35
CA LEU A 61 10.83 0.84 -8.25
C LEU A 61 10.52 -0.62 -8.59
N LEU A 62 9.39 -0.90 -9.26
CA LEU A 62 9.03 -2.25 -9.70
C LEU A 62 10.01 -2.82 -10.74
N ASP A 63 10.44 -1.97 -11.67
CA ASP A 63 11.33 -2.39 -12.75
C ASP A 63 12.79 -2.55 -12.27
N GLN A 64 13.23 -1.73 -11.31
CA GLN A 64 14.54 -1.85 -10.68
C GLN A 64 14.62 -3.01 -9.68
N HIS A 65 13.49 -3.40 -9.10
CA HIS A 65 13.42 -4.45 -8.08
C HIS A 65 12.41 -5.55 -8.46
N PRO A 66 12.73 -6.40 -9.44
CA PRO A 66 11.84 -7.48 -9.90
C PRO A 66 11.55 -8.54 -8.82
N HIS A 67 12.36 -8.58 -7.75
CA HIS A 67 12.22 -9.49 -6.61
C HIS A 67 11.62 -8.85 -5.35
N ILE A 68 11.00 -7.67 -5.48
CA ILE A 68 10.29 -7.05 -4.37
C ILE A 68 9.16 -7.96 -3.86
N GLU A 69 9.08 -8.20 -2.55
CA GLU A 69 8.11 -9.12 -1.94
C GLU A 69 6.69 -8.52 -1.89
N ILE A 70 6.08 -8.29 -3.04
CA ILE A 70 4.70 -7.80 -3.17
C ILE A 70 3.85 -8.75 -4.03
N PRO A 71 2.51 -8.73 -3.90
CA PRO A 71 1.66 -9.49 -4.80
C PRO A 71 1.81 -9.00 -6.25
N ALA A 72 1.87 -9.94 -7.20
CA ALA A 72 1.98 -9.63 -8.64
C ALA A 72 0.81 -8.75 -9.12
N ASP A 73 -0.39 -8.98 -8.58
CA ASP A 73 -1.57 -8.16 -8.89
C ASP A 73 -1.38 -6.69 -8.47
N ALA A 74 -0.65 -6.43 -7.37
CA ALA A 74 -0.36 -5.06 -6.93
C ALA A 74 0.59 -4.37 -7.91
N ALA A 75 1.63 -5.08 -8.37
CA ALA A 75 2.53 -4.56 -9.38
C ALA A 75 1.79 -4.24 -10.70
N ASN A 76 0.91 -5.14 -11.15
CA ASN A 76 0.10 -4.94 -12.35
C ASN A 76 -0.92 -3.80 -12.20
N ALA A 77 -1.54 -3.66 -11.03
CA ALA A 77 -2.46 -2.57 -10.74
C ALA A 77 -1.75 -1.21 -10.74
N VAL A 78 -0.51 -1.12 -10.23
CA VAL A 78 0.31 0.09 -10.31
C VAL A 78 0.65 0.45 -11.75
N ARG A 79 1.08 -0.52 -12.58
CA ARG A 79 1.35 -0.28 -14.01
C ARG A 79 0.10 0.16 -14.76
N THR A 80 -1.02 -0.52 -14.53
CA THR A 80 -2.32 -0.16 -15.10
C THR A 80 -2.72 1.26 -14.70
N ALA A 81 -2.53 1.65 -13.44
CA ALA A 81 -2.83 3.02 -13.01
C ALA A 81 -1.97 4.07 -13.73
N ALA A 82 -0.69 3.79 -13.94
CA ALA A 82 0.21 4.67 -14.69
C ALA A 82 -0.25 4.83 -16.14
N ASP A 83 -0.58 3.72 -16.82
CA ASP A 83 -1.08 3.72 -18.20
C ASP A 83 -2.38 4.52 -18.32
N ARG A 84 -3.36 4.26 -17.44
CA ARG A 84 -4.65 4.97 -17.44
C ARG A 84 -4.50 6.45 -17.14
N LEU A 85 -3.56 6.83 -16.29
CA LEU A 85 -3.31 8.23 -16.01
C LEU A 85 -2.64 8.92 -17.20
N ALA A 86 -1.76 8.23 -17.92
CA ALA A 86 -1.14 8.72 -19.16
C ALA A 86 -2.18 8.92 -20.29
N GLU A 87 -3.20 8.05 -20.34
CA GLU A 87 -4.35 8.16 -21.26
C GLU A 87 -5.33 9.29 -20.88
N GLY A 88 -5.16 9.94 -19.72
CA GLY A 88 -6.09 10.94 -19.21
C GLY A 88 -7.32 10.37 -18.49
N SER A 89 -7.40 9.05 -18.34
CA SER A 89 -8.49 8.32 -17.69
C SER A 89 -8.35 8.31 -16.17
N ARG A 90 -8.55 9.48 -15.54
CA ARG A 90 -8.36 9.69 -14.08
C ARG A 90 -9.15 8.71 -13.21
N ASP A 91 -10.41 8.45 -13.52
CA ASP A 91 -11.26 7.56 -12.70
C ASP A 91 -10.81 6.09 -12.77
N GLU A 92 -10.35 5.65 -13.93
CA GLU A 92 -9.77 4.31 -14.11
C GLU A 92 -8.43 4.20 -13.38
N ALA A 93 -7.57 5.22 -13.50
CA ALA A 93 -6.30 5.28 -12.77
C ALA A 93 -6.52 5.23 -11.25
N ARG A 94 -7.51 5.98 -10.74
CA ARG A 94 -7.90 5.93 -9.32
C ARG A 94 -8.36 4.53 -8.92
N THR A 95 -9.21 3.90 -9.72
CA THR A 95 -9.72 2.55 -9.43
C THR A 95 -8.58 1.53 -9.33
N ALA A 96 -7.62 1.59 -10.27
CA ALA A 96 -6.43 0.75 -10.25
C ALA A 96 -5.53 1.03 -9.03
N LEU A 97 -5.33 2.31 -8.65
CA LEU A 97 -4.57 2.67 -7.44
C LEU A 97 -5.22 2.17 -6.15
N VAL A 98 -6.55 2.23 -6.05
CA VAL A 98 -7.29 1.68 -4.90
C VAL A 98 -7.10 0.17 -4.81
N ALA A 99 -7.12 -0.54 -5.95
CA ALA A 99 -6.84 -1.97 -6.00
C ALA A 99 -5.40 -2.28 -5.56
N ALA A 100 -4.42 -1.57 -6.11
CA ALA A 100 -3.01 -1.70 -5.74
C ALA A 100 -2.80 -1.48 -4.23
N ARG A 101 -3.34 -0.38 -3.69
CA ARG A 101 -3.26 -0.05 -2.27
C ARG A 101 -3.88 -1.14 -1.38
N SER A 102 -5.06 -1.65 -1.77
CA SER A 102 -5.73 -2.71 -1.01
C SER A 102 -4.90 -3.98 -0.94
N GLN A 103 -4.22 -4.33 -2.04
CA GLN A 103 -3.35 -5.50 -2.10
C GLN A 103 -2.03 -5.29 -1.33
N LEU A 104 -1.50 -4.07 -1.32
CA LEU A 104 -0.32 -3.71 -0.54
C LEU A 104 -0.60 -3.59 0.96
N ALA A 105 -1.82 -3.19 1.36
CA ALA A 105 -2.21 -3.02 2.75
C ALA A 105 -2.54 -4.35 3.47
N ALA A 106 -2.72 -5.45 2.74
CA ALA A 106 -3.07 -6.74 3.32
C ALA A 106 -1.89 -7.27 4.18
N PRO A 107 -2.05 -7.45 5.52
CA PRO A 107 -0.98 -7.87 6.44
C PRO A 107 -0.53 -9.34 6.28
N GLY A 108 -0.74 -9.93 5.11
CA GLY A 108 -0.58 -11.36 4.85
C GLY A 108 -0.20 -11.71 3.42
N SER A 109 0.28 -10.77 2.60
CA SER A 109 0.83 -11.09 1.26
C SER A 109 2.18 -11.83 1.32
N ARG A 110 2.32 -12.78 2.25
CA ARG A 110 3.40 -13.77 2.32
C ARG A 110 2.92 -15.17 1.88
N LEU A 111 1.68 -15.30 1.39
CA LEU A 111 0.95 -16.57 1.33
C LEU A 111 0.34 -16.97 -0.03
N ASN A 112 0.89 -16.51 -1.16
CA ASN A 112 0.57 -17.17 -2.45
C ASN A 112 1.75 -17.93 -3.08
N SER A 113 2.84 -18.13 -2.33
CA SER A 113 4.01 -18.90 -2.78
C SER A 113 4.39 -20.06 -1.84
N ARG A 114 3.50 -20.50 -0.95
CA ARG A 114 3.77 -21.68 -0.11
C ARG A 114 2.75 -22.80 -0.38
N ASN A 115 3.16 -23.70 -1.27
CA ASN A 115 2.74 -25.09 -1.40
C ASN A 115 1.29 -25.37 -1.85
N THR A 116 1.09 -25.40 -3.18
CA THR A 116 0.35 -26.50 -3.80
C THR A 116 1.26 -27.73 -3.82
N GLY A 117 1.09 -28.63 -2.85
CA GLY A 117 1.73 -29.93 -2.77
C GLY A 117 0.84 -30.88 -1.98
#